data_AF-A0A965IPR2-F1
#
_entry.id   AF-A0A965IPR2-F1
#
_cell.length_a   1.000
_cell.length_b   1.000
_cell.length_c   1.000
_cell.angle_alpha   90.00
_cell.angle_beta   90.00
_cell.angle_gamma   90.00
#
_symmetry.space_group_name_H-M   'P 1'
#
loop_
_entity.id
_entity.type
_entity.pdbx_description
1 polymer ?
#
loop_
_entity_poly.entity_id
_entity_poly.type
_entity_poly.pdbx_seq_one_letter_code
_entity_poly.pdbx_strand_id
1 'polypeptide(L)'
;MKKKPSRKIKKKKTKIVKNKVSEAELLEIIDIISKKLAYKFKFGYHEYDDMKQQITIFALEGFKNYDGIRPLENFLWTHVRNRLFNYKRDNYQRPDKPCLTCPLYDPHCKISNSQCSKFTDKNECSLYEKWSKRNNIKKNLMYLTSVEDSGTFEKNNKISFSENMANKEILDILDRDLNGEEREIYLKVKGGVRVNRGDMLKLTTKMRKILGNDNG
;
A
#
# COMPACT_ATOMS: atom_id res chain seq x y z
N MET A 1 33.42 14.29 -31.87
CA MET A 1 32.07 14.92 -31.90
C MET A 1 32.05 16.11 -30.94
N LYS A 2 31.92 17.34 -31.46
CA LYS A 2 31.96 18.58 -30.67
C LYS A 2 30.62 18.78 -29.94
N LYS A 3 30.63 18.89 -28.60
CA LYS A 3 29.44 19.20 -27.78
C LYS A 3 29.01 20.65 -28.05
N LYS A 4 27.76 20.85 -28.52
CA LYS A 4 27.14 22.18 -28.65
C LYS A 4 26.92 22.80 -27.26
N PRO A 5 27.21 24.09 -27.05
CA PRO A 5 26.96 24.74 -25.76
C PRO A 5 25.46 25.02 -25.59
N SER A 6 24.90 24.64 -24.43
CA SER A 6 23.51 24.91 -24.06
C SER A 6 23.31 26.41 -23.80
N ARG A 7 22.45 27.07 -24.60
CA ARG A 7 22.01 28.46 -24.37
C ARG A 7 21.26 28.55 -23.03
N LYS A 8 21.87 29.18 -22.01
CA LYS A 8 21.18 29.59 -20.79
C LYS A 8 20.25 30.77 -21.13
N ILE A 9 18.96 30.50 -21.28
CA ILE A 9 17.94 31.53 -21.41
C ILE A 9 17.82 32.24 -20.05
N LYS A 10 18.34 33.47 -19.95
CA LYS A 10 18.13 34.34 -18.80
C LYS A 10 16.64 34.69 -18.72
N LYS A 11 15.92 34.12 -17.74
CA LYS A 11 14.54 34.51 -17.45
C LYS A 11 14.52 35.97 -17.00
N LYS A 12 13.97 36.86 -17.82
CA LYS A 12 13.66 38.25 -17.44
C LYS A 12 12.68 38.20 -16.27
N LYS A 13 13.05 38.78 -15.13
CA LYS A 13 12.13 39.03 -14.00
C LYS A 13 11.16 40.14 -14.42
N THR A 14 10.01 39.78 -14.98
CA THR A 14 8.90 40.70 -15.17
C THR A 14 8.33 41.05 -13.80
N LYS A 15 8.19 42.36 -13.54
CA LYS A 15 7.59 42.90 -12.32
C LYS A 15 6.16 42.36 -12.19
N ILE A 16 5.88 41.72 -11.06
CA ILE A 16 4.60 41.08 -10.74
C ILE A 16 3.57 42.18 -10.50
N VAL A 17 2.63 42.33 -11.43
CA VAL A 17 1.39 43.08 -11.20
C VAL A 17 0.56 42.23 -10.24
N LYS A 18 0.39 42.70 -9.00
CA LYS A 18 -0.49 42.04 -8.03
C LYS A 18 -1.94 42.19 -8.52
N ASN A 19 -2.42 41.25 -9.33
CA ASN A 19 -3.83 41.16 -9.64
C ASN A 19 -4.59 40.86 -8.33
N LYS A 20 -5.52 41.75 -7.98
CA LYS A 20 -6.45 41.56 -6.86
C LYS A 20 -7.50 40.53 -7.29
N VAL A 21 -7.18 39.25 -7.15
CA VAL A 21 -8.19 38.19 -7.12
C VAL A 21 -9.02 38.40 -5.85
N SER A 22 -10.33 38.32 -5.96
CA SER A 22 -11.21 38.40 -4.78
C SER A 22 -11.10 37.13 -3.93
N GLU A 23 -11.32 37.24 -2.63
CA GLU A 23 -11.34 36.06 -1.74
C GLU A 23 -12.45 35.09 -2.12
N ALA A 24 -13.62 35.60 -2.52
CA ALA A 24 -14.75 34.78 -2.96
C ALA A 24 -14.39 33.93 -4.20
N GLU A 25 -13.77 34.54 -5.21
CA GLU A 25 -13.30 33.83 -6.41
C GLU A 25 -12.27 32.75 -6.06
N LEU A 26 -11.33 33.05 -5.16
CA LEU A 26 -10.36 32.07 -4.70
C LEU A 26 -11.02 30.87 -4.03
N LEU A 27 -11.97 31.11 -3.11
CA LEU A 27 -12.67 30.04 -2.39
C LEU A 27 -13.54 29.19 -3.32
N GLU A 28 -14.21 29.80 -4.29
CA GLU A 28 -15.00 29.08 -5.29
C GLU A 28 -14.12 28.13 -6.13
N ILE A 29 -12.98 28.63 -6.61
CA ILE A 29 -12.01 27.81 -7.36
C ILE A 29 -11.46 26.67 -6.49
N ILE A 30 -11.16 26.94 -5.22
CA ILE A 30 -10.70 25.91 -4.28
C ILE A 30 -11.77 24.82 -4.10
N ASP A 31 -13.04 25.18 -4.00
CA ASP A 31 -14.13 24.20 -3.86
C ASP A 31 -14.28 23.33 -5.12
N ILE A 32 -14.19 23.92 -6.31
CA ILE A 32 -14.19 23.19 -7.60
C ILE A 32 -13.03 22.20 -7.66
N ILE A 33 -11.82 22.64 -7.30
CA ILE A 33 -10.62 21.79 -7.28
C ILE A 33 -10.79 20.66 -6.24
N SER A 34 -11.32 20.99 -5.06
CA SER A 34 -11.53 20.06 -3.96
C SER A 34 -12.47 18.92 -4.36
N LYS A 35 -13.63 19.25 -4.95
CA LYS A 35 -14.60 18.26 -5.44
C LYS A 35 -13.98 17.25 -6.42
N LYS A 36 -13.08 17.73 -7.29
CA LYS A 36 -12.42 16.89 -8.31
C LYS A 36 -11.25 16.06 -7.76
N LEU A 37 -10.50 16.57 -6.78
CA LEU A 37 -9.24 15.96 -6.33
C LEU A 37 -9.34 15.19 -5.01
N ALA A 38 -10.24 15.57 -4.08
CA ALA A 38 -10.29 15.00 -2.73
C ALA A 38 -10.50 13.47 -2.75
N TYR A 39 -11.51 12.97 -3.46
CA TYR A 39 -11.73 11.51 -3.60
C TYR A 39 -10.58 10.79 -4.31
N LYS A 40 -10.02 11.40 -5.36
CA LYS A 40 -8.94 10.79 -6.15
C LYS A 40 -7.64 10.65 -5.35
N PHE A 41 -7.36 11.61 -4.50
CA PHE A 41 -6.15 11.66 -3.70
C PHE A 41 -6.34 11.18 -2.26
N LYS A 42 -7.53 10.70 -1.88
CA LYS A 42 -7.75 9.98 -0.62
C LYS A 42 -6.81 8.77 -0.50
N PHE A 43 -6.27 8.54 0.70
CA PHE A 43 -5.45 7.38 1.06
C PHE A 43 -5.40 7.20 2.58
N GLY A 44 -5.07 5.99 3.04
CA GLY A 44 -4.95 5.69 4.47
C GLY A 44 -6.26 5.95 5.22
N TYR A 45 -6.15 6.53 6.41
CA TYR A 45 -7.28 6.92 7.25
C TYR A 45 -7.94 8.24 6.84
N HIS A 46 -7.40 8.98 5.86
CA HIS A 46 -7.95 10.29 5.50
C HIS A 46 -9.38 10.17 4.98
N GLU A 47 -10.26 10.98 5.53
CA GLU A 47 -11.61 11.17 5.02
C GLU A 47 -11.66 12.19 3.90
N TYR A 48 -12.84 12.33 3.29
CA TYR A 48 -13.03 13.32 2.22
C TYR A 48 -12.75 14.75 2.73
N ASP A 49 -13.23 15.07 3.93
CA ASP A 49 -13.08 16.40 4.52
C ASP A 49 -11.63 16.71 4.89
N ASP A 50 -10.87 15.72 5.38
CA ASP A 50 -9.42 15.85 5.59
C ASP A 50 -8.72 16.25 4.29
N MET A 51 -9.05 15.58 3.19
CA MET A 51 -8.47 15.87 1.90
C MET A 51 -8.89 17.25 1.37
N LYS A 52 -10.13 17.69 1.63
CA LYS A 52 -10.60 19.04 1.28
C LYS A 52 -9.84 20.12 2.04
N GLN A 53 -9.61 19.93 3.34
CA GLN A 53 -8.79 20.84 4.15
C GLN A 53 -7.36 20.90 3.63
N GLN A 54 -6.75 19.74 3.36
CA GLN A 54 -5.37 19.68 2.85
C GLN A 54 -5.22 20.37 1.48
N ILE A 55 -6.22 20.22 0.60
CA ILE A 55 -6.28 20.93 -0.69
C ILE A 55 -6.32 22.44 -0.48
N THR A 56 -7.15 22.90 0.45
CA THR A 56 -7.29 24.32 0.79
C THR A 56 -5.95 24.89 1.26
N ILE A 57 -5.24 24.21 2.15
CA ILE A 57 -3.91 24.61 2.63
C ILE A 57 -2.94 24.75 1.45
N PHE A 58 -2.84 23.74 0.58
CA PHE A 58 -1.96 23.80 -0.58
C PHE A 58 -2.34 24.90 -1.59
N ALA A 59 -3.63 25.17 -1.76
CA ALA A 59 -4.08 26.24 -2.63
C ALA A 59 -3.67 27.61 -2.07
N LEU A 60 -3.87 27.85 -0.77
CA LEU A 60 -3.47 29.08 -0.10
C LEU A 60 -1.94 29.29 -0.11
N GLU A 61 -1.16 28.23 0.09
CA GLU A 61 0.31 28.27 -0.05
C GLU A 61 0.74 28.62 -1.48
N GLY A 62 0.13 27.98 -2.48
CA GLY A 62 0.43 28.21 -3.89
C GLY A 62 0.05 29.61 -4.34
N PHE A 63 -1.10 30.11 -3.87
CA PHE A 63 -1.65 31.41 -4.24
C PHE A 63 -0.69 32.57 -3.92
N LYS A 64 0.11 32.48 -2.86
CA LYS A 64 1.14 33.47 -2.50
C LYS A 64 2.15 33.73 -3.63
N ASN A 65 2.36 32.74 -4.51
CA ASN A 65 3.29 32.79 -5.63
C ASN A 65 2.59 32.98 -6.98
N TYR A 66 1.30 33.31 -6.99
CA TYR A 66 0.55 33.52 -8.22
C TYR A 66 0.99 34.84 -8.88
N ASP A 67 1.30 34.76 -10.17
CA ASP A 67 1.82 35.87 -10.97
C ASP A 67 0.75 36.56 -11.82
N GLY A 68 -0.48 36.06 -11.83
CA GLY A 68 -1.59 36.62 -12.60
C GLY A 68 -1.51 36.36 -14.11
N ILE A 69 -0.52 35.62 -14.62
CA ILE A 69 -0.28 35.46 -16.06
C ILE A 69 -1.26 34.45 -16.70
N ARG A 70 -1.57 33.38 -15.98
CA ARG A 70 -2.47 32.30 -16.43
C ARG A 70 -3.69 32.26 -15.53
N PRO A 71 -4.85 31.74 -15.98
CA PRO A 71 -6.05 31.65 -15.15
C PRO A 71 -5.78 31.00 -13.79
N LEU A 72 -6.39 31.55 -12.74
CA LEU A 72 -6.13 31.13 -11.36
C LEU A 72 -6.44 29.64 -11.15
N GLU A 73 -7.55 29.14 -11.70
CA GLU A 73 -7.90 27.72 -11.64
C GLU A 73 -6.78 26.84 -12.23
N ASN A 74 -6.27 27.17 -13.41
CA ASN A 74 -5.20 26.39 -14.05
C ASN A 74 -3.90 26.41 -13.24
N PHE A 75 -3.56 27.57 -12.66
CA PHE A 75 -2.41 27.72 -11.77
C PHE A 75 -2.56 26.84 -10.54
N LEU A 76 -3.68 26.99 -9.81
CA LEU A 76 -3.93 26.28 -8.56
C LEU A 76 -4.10 24.78 -8.80
N TRP A 77 -4.81 24.37 -9.84
CA TRP A 77 -4.98 22.97 -10.22
C TRP A 77 -3.62 22.28 -10.35
N THR A 78 -2.72 22.88 -11.13
CA THR A 78 -1.38 22.32 -11.33
C THR A 78 -0.60 22.27 -10.02
N HIS A 79 -0.64 23.35 -9.24
CA HIS A 79 0.08 23.42 -7.96
C HIS A 79 -0.44 22.39 -6.94
N VAL A 80 -1.73 22.44 -6.63
CA VAL A 80 -2.41 21.56 -5.68
C VAL A 80 -2.24 20.10 -6.08
N ARG A 81 -2.47 19.74 -7.34
CA ARG A 81 -2.32 18.35 -7.80
C ARG A 81 -0.91 17.83 -7.58
N ASN A 82 0.11 18.63 -7.90
CA ASN A 82 1.51 18.25 -7.67
C ASN A 82 1.82 18.11 -6.17
N ARG A 83 1.29 19.01 -5.34
CA ARG A 83 1.42 18.92 -3.87
C ARG A 83 0.74 17.67 -3.31
N LEU A 84 -0.46 17.33 -3.78
CA LEU A 84 -1.16 16.10 -3.39
C LEU A 84 -0.41 14.83 -3.82
N PHE A 85 0.20 14.82 -5.01
CA PHE A 85 1.06 13.70 -5.42
C PHE A 85 2.26 13.51 -4.48
N ASN A 86 2.94 14.61 -4.15
CA ASN A 86 4.05 14.57 -3.19
C ASN A 86 3.56 14.13 -1.80
N TYR A 87 2.44 14.67 -1.35
CA TYR A 87 1.81 14.33 -0.07
C TYR A 87 1.52 12.83 0.03
N LYS A 88 0.87 12.24 -0.98
CA LYS A 88 0.61 10.79 -1.04
C LYS A 88 1.89 9.97 -1.15
N ARG A 89 2.89 10.44 -1.89
CA ARG A 89 4.19 9.78 -2.03
C ARG A 89 4.98 9.73 -0.72
N ASP A 90 4.92 10.83 0.03
CA ASP A 90 5.69 11.02 1.24
C ASP A 90 5.01 10.37 2.45
N ASN A 91 3.68 10.25 2.45
CA ASN A 91 2.92 9.67 3.56
C ASN A 91 2.45 8.22 3.33
N TYR A 92 2.15 7.80 2.10
CA TYR A 92 1.54 6.49 1.84
C TYR A 92 2.44 5.52 1.08
N GLN A 93 2.76 5.80 -0.18
CA GLN A 93 3.61 4.90 -0.97
C GLN A 93 4.30 5.62 -2.13
N ARG A 94 5.50 5.17 -2.47
CA ARG A 94 6.16 5.57 -3.72
C ARG A 94 5.77 4.59 -4.83
N PRO A 95 5.05 5.03 -5.89
CA PRO A 95 4.60 4.13 -6.95
C PRO A 95 5.76 3.65 -7.84
N ASP A 96 6.81 4.46 -7.98
CA ASP A 96 7.95 4.17 -8.84
C ASP A 96 8.79 3.04 -8.26
N LYS A 97 8.58 1.82 -8.77
CA LYS A 97 9.38 0.65 -8.41
C LYS A 97 10.78 0.81 -9.00
N PRO A 98 11.85 0.45 -8.27
CA PRO A 98 13.22 0.50 -8.79
C PRO A 98 13.40 -0.40 -10.03
N CYS A 99 12.57 -1.43 -10.18
CA CYS A 99 12.58 -2.31 -11.34
C CYS A 99 12.21 -1.61 -12.66
N LEU A 100 11.41 -0.55 -12.65
CA LEU A 100 10.96 0.10 -13.90
C LEU A 100 12.11 0.67 -14.74
N THR A 101 13.22 1.02 -14.09
CA THR A 101 14.45 1.52 -14.73
C THR A 101 15.58 0.50 -14.70
N CYS A 102 15.31 -0.74 -14.29
CA CYS A 102 16.34 -1.76 -14.11
C CYS A 102 16.60 -2.51 -15.42
N PRO A 103 17.86 -2.69 -15.85
CA PRO A 103 18.20 -3.49 -17.04
C PRO A 103 17.78 -4.97 -16.94
N LEU A 104 17.61 -5.48 -15.72
CA LEU A 104 17.23 -6.86 -15.43
C LEU A 104 15.71 -7.06 -15.31
N TYR A 105 14.94 -6.01 -15.57
CA TYR A 105 13.48 -6.07 -15.48
C TYR A 105 12.92 -6.76 -16.72
N ASP A 106 12.14 -7.81 -16.48
CA ASP A 106 11.48 -8.60 -17.50
C ASP A 106 9.95 -8.47 -17.30
N PRO A 107 9.30 -7.46 -17.90
CA PRO A 107 7.88 -7.18 -17.64
C PRO A 107 6.95 -8.36 -17.96
N HIS A 108 7.34 -9.20 -18.92
CA HIS A 108 6.52 -10.27 -19.46
C HIS A 108 6.95 -11.67 -19.00
N CYS A 109 7.88 -11.77 -18.04
CA CYS A 109 8.35 -13.06 -17.53
C CYS A 109 8.84 -14.01 -18.64
N LYS A 110 9.47 -13.49 -19.69
CA LYS A 110 9.98 -14.32 -20.79
C LYS A 110 11.18 -15.18 -20.37
N ILE A 111 11.96 -14.69 -19.41
CA ILE A 111 13.21 -15.31 -18.94
C ILE A 111 13.06 -15.82 -17.51
N SER A 112 12.16 -15.23 -16.72
CA SER A 112 12.01 -15.51 -15.29
C SER A 112 10.55 -15.48 -14.84
N ASN A 113 10.19 -16.22 -13.80
CA ASN A 113 8.84 -16.18 -13.21
C ASN A 113 8.60 -14.97 -12.31
N SER A 114 9.66 -14.21 -12.01
CA SER A 114 9.69 -13.15 -11.01
C SER A 114 9.78 -11.76 -11.62
N GLN A 115 9.58 -11.61 -12.94
CA GLN A 115 9.83 -10.36 -13.68
C GLN A 115 11.24 -9.77 -13.49
N CYS A 116 12.19 -10.59 -13.03
CA CYS A 116 13.59 -10.22 -12.83
C CYS A 116 14.48 -11.34 -13.36
N SER A 117 15.28 -11.05 -14.36
CA SER A 117 16.15 -12.04 -15.00
C SER A 117 17.23 -12.62 -14.07
N LYS A 118 17.50 -11.99 -12.92
CA LYS A 118 18.58 -12.37 -11.99
C LYS A 118 18.12 -13.12 -10.75
N PHE A 119 16.95 -12.79 -10.20
CA PHE A 119 16.51 -13.30 -8.90
C PHE A 119 15.18 -14.03 -9.03
N THR A 120 15.02 -15.17 -8.37
CA THR A 120 13.74 -15.91 -8.36
C THR A 120 12.73 -15.25 -7.42
N ASP A 121 13.18 -14.66 -6.31
CA ASP A 121 12.37 -13.74 -5.49
C ASP A 121 12.88 -12.30 -5.64
N LYS A 122 11.99 -11.36 -5.95
CA LYS A 122 12.32 -9.93 -6.05
C LYS A 122 12.85 -9.37 -4.74
N ASN A 123 12.48 -9.93 -3.59
CA ASN A 123 12.96 -9.47 -2.29
C ASN A 123 14.44 -9.78 -2.04
N GLU A 124 15.06 -10.67 -2.83
CA GLU A 124 16.51 -10.88 -2.81
C GLU A 124 17.27 -9.70 -3.43
N CYS A 125 16.60 -8.89 -4.26
CA CYS A 125 17.17 -7.66 -4.78
C CYS A 125 17.12 -6.55 -3.72
N SER A 126 18.29 -6.18 -3.19
CA SER A 126 18.42 -5.15 -2.14
C SER A 126 17.74 -3.81 -2.45
N LEU A 127 17.71 -3.39 -3.72
CA LEU A 127 17.03 -2.16 -4.14
C LEU A 127 15.50 -2.30 -4.03
N TYR A 128 14.96 -3.42 -4.49
CA TYR A 128 13.53 -3.70 -4.43
C TYR A 128 13.07 -3.93 -2.99
N GLU A 129 13.82 -4.71 -2.22
CA GLU A 129 13.55 -5.00 -0.82
C GLU A 129 13.46 -3.70 0.01
N LYS A 130 14.45 -2.79 -0.13
CA LYS A 130 14.43 -1.48 0.55
C LYS A 130 13.23 -0.64 0.17
N TRP A 131 12.86 -0.64 -1.12
CA TRP A 131 11.66 0.05 -1.59
C TRP A 131 10.38 -0.57 -1.01
N SER A 132 10.28 -1.89 -1.00
CA SER A 132 9.15 -2.67 -0.52
C SER A 132 8.95 -2.46 0.99
N LYS A 133 10.01 -2.66 1.79
CA LYS A 133 10.01 -2.41 3.24
C LYS A 133 9.56 -1.00 3.58
N ARG A 134 10.10 0.02 2.91
CA ARG A 134 9.71 1.42 3.13
C ARG A 134 8.22 1.65 2.85
N ASN A 135 7.71 1.16 1.73
CA ASN A 135 6.31 1.34 1.37
C ASN A 135 5.38 0.57 2.33
N ASN A 136 5.77 -0.64 2.74
CA ASN A 136 5.01 -1.43 3.72
C ASN A 136 4.95 -0.73 5.08
N ILE A 137 6.08 -0.19 5.57
CA ILE A 137 6.10 0.58 6.82
C ILE A 137 5.14 1.77 6.74
N LYS A 138 5.20 2.57 5.67
CA LYS A 138 4.30 3.73 5.51
C LYS A 138 2.82 3.34 5.48
N LYS A 139 2.48 2.26 4.79
CA LYS A 139 1.11 1.74 4.75
C LYS A 139 0.66 1.27 6.13
N ASN A 140 1.50 0.51 6.82
CA ASN A 140 1.16 -0.02 8.15
C ASN A 140 0.96 1.11 9.16
N LEU A 141 1.75 2.19 9.09
CA LEU A 141 1.53 3.38 9.94
C LEU A 141 0.19 4.08 9.67
N MET A 142 -0.31 4.00 8.43
CA MET A 142 -1.57 4.63 8.00
C MET A 142 -2.80 3.76 8.27
N TYR A 143 -2.61 2.47 8.54
CA TYR A 143 -3.67 1.56 8.95
C TYR A 143 -3.43 1.17 10.40
N LEU A 144 -3.81 2.06 11.32
CA LEU A 144 -3.84 1.74 12.73
C LEU A 144 -5.07 0.87 12.98
N THR A 145 -4.89 -0.45 12.98
CA THR A 145 -5.90 -1.38 13.46
C THR A 145 -6.00 -1.20 14.98
N SER A 146 -7.17 -0.85 15.50
CA SER A 146 -7.37 -0.79 16.97
C SER A 146 -7.12 -2.17 17.56
N VAL A 147 -6.69 -2.26 18.82
CA VAL A 147 -6.51 -3.56 19.49
C VAL A 147 -7.83 -4.35 19.51
N GLU A 148 -8.96 -3.65 19.48
CA GLU A 148 -10.31 -4.22 19.35
C GLU A 148 -10.56 -4.84 17.96
N ASP A 149 -9.90 -4.32 16.92
CA ASP A 149 -9.89 -4.88 15.56
C ASP A 149 -8.80 -5.95 15.35
N SER A 150 -7.97 -6.27 16.34
CA SER A 150 -6.99 -7.37 16.23
C SER A 150 -7.68 -8.71 15.95
N GLY A 151 -8.92 -8.88 16.44
CA GLY A 151 -9.75 -10.05 16.13
C GLY A 151 -10.22 -10.10 14.68
N THR A 152 -10.23 -8.97 13.95
CA THR A 152 -10.54 -8.94 12.52
C THR A 152 -9.33 -9.15 11.61
N PHE A 153 -8.10 -9.21 12.13
CA PHE A 153 -6.93 -9.60 11.32
C PHE A 153 -6.97 -11.08 10.89
N GLU A 154 -7.77 -11.92 11.56
CA GLU A 154 -8.14 -13.25 11.04
C GLU A 154 -8.95 -13.16 9.72
N LYS A 155 -9.65 -12.06 9.46
CA LYS A 155 -10.50 -11.91 8.26
C LYS A 155 -9.69 -11.66 6.97
N ASN A 156 -8.43 -11.23 7.06
CA ASN A 156 -7.55 -11.15 5.89
C ASN A 156 -6.94 -12.50 5.50
N ASN A 157 -7.14 -13.54 6.33
CA ASN A 157 -6.99 -14.94 5.97
C ASN A 157 -8.29 -15.45 5.32
N LYS A 158 -8.76 -14.73 4.29
CA LYS A 158 -9.98 -14.99 3.52
C LYS A 158 -9.93 -16.28 2.68
N ILE A 159 -9.00 -17.17 2.99
CA ILE A 159 -8.94 -18.55 2.51
C ILE A 159 -9.83 -19.46 3.38
N SER A 160 -10.19 -19.10 4.62
CA SER A 160 -10.59 -20.13 5.58
C SER A 160 -12.02 -20.08 6.14
N PHE A 161 -12.89 -19.10 5.85
CA PHE A 161 -14.26 -19.17 6.41
C PHE A 161 -15.10 -20.29 5.78
N SER A 162 -15.07 -20.42 4.45
CA SER A 162 -15.79 -21.49 3.73
C SER A 162 -15.15 -22.86 3.98
N GLU A 163 -13.82 -22.94 4.03
CA GLU A 163 -13.08 -24.18 4.30
C GLU A 163 -13.23 -24.65 5.75
N ASN A 164 -13.29 -23.73 6.74
CA ASN A 164 -13.54 -24.09 8.13
C ASN A 164 -14.97 -24.57 8.35
N MET A 165 -15.94 -24.05 7.60
CA MET A 165 -17.32 -24.53 7.67
C MET A 165 -17.45 -25.93 7.04
N ALA A 166 -16.72 -26.20 5.94
CA ALA A 166 -16.66 -27.51 5.31
C ALA A 166 -15.90 -28.56 6.14
N ASN A 167 -14.84 -28.15 6.84
CA ASN A 167 -14.01 -29.04 7.65
C ASN A 167 -14.40 -29.04 9.14
N LYS A 168 -15.52 -28.43 9.51
CA LYS A 168 -15.91 -28.26 10.91
C LYS A 168 -16.08 -29.60 11.63
N GLU A 169 -16.72 -30.57 10.96
CA GLU A 169 -16.91 -31.92 11.50
C GLU A 169 -15.58 -32.64 11.73
N ILE A 170 -14.65 -32.51 10.77
CA ILE A 170 -13.30 -33.07 10.87
C ILE A 170 -12.55 -32.44 12.04
N LEU A 171 -12.64 -31.12 12.21
CA LEU A 171 -12.00 -30.39 13.31
C LEU A 171 -12.59 -30.78 14.66
N ASP A 172 -13.91 -30.96 14.75
CA ASP A 172 -14.61 -31.36 15.98
C ASP A 172 -14.25 -32.80 16.40
N ILE A 173 -14.09 -33.72 15.44
CA ILE A 173 -13.61 -35.10 15.68
C ILE A 173 -12.18 -35.07 16.21
N LEU A 174 -11.30 -34.31 15.55
CA LEU A 174 -9.91 -34.18 15.97
C LEU A 174 -9.78 -33.53 17.36
N ASP A 175 -10.59 -32.52 17.66
CA ASP A 175 -10.60 -31.85 18.97
C ASP A 175 -11.12 -32.77 20.09
N ARG A 176 -11.92 -33.80 19.78
CA ARG A 176 -12.41 -34.80 20.74
C ARG A 176 -11.43 -35.94 20.98
N ASP A 177 -10.81 -36.44 19.92
CA ASP A 177 -10.04 -37.69 19.96
C ASP A 177 -8.53 -37.49 20.15
N LEU A 178 -8.03 -36.27 19.94
CA LEU A 178 -6.64 -35.92 20.27
C LEU A 178 -6.48 -35.65 21.77
N ASN A 179 -5.72 -36.53 22.43
CA ASN A 179 -5.37 -36.48 23.85
C ASN A 179 -3.85 -36.53 24.03
N GLY A 180 -3.36 -36.06 25.18
CA GLY A 180 -1.93 -36.17 25.55
C GLY A 180 -0.98 -35.28 24.75
N GLU A 181 0.22 -35.80 24.45
CA GLU A 181 1.30 -35.06 23.79
C GLU A 181 0.92 -34.59 22.37
N GLU A 182 0.13 -35.39 21.65
CA GLU A 182 -0.33 -35.07 20.30
C GLU A 182 -1.30 -33.88 20.30
N ARG A 183 -2.07 -33.69 21.38
CA ARG A 183 -2.95 -32.52 21.54
C ARG A 183 -2.14 -31.24 21.71
N GLU A 184 -1.07 -31.27 22.49
CA GLU A 184 -0.20 -30.11 22.65
C GLU A 184 0.49 -29.73 21.34
N ILE A 185 0.93 -30.73 20.58
CA ILE A 185 1.51 -30.53 19.24
C ILE A 185 0.46 -29.92 18.31
N TYR A 186 -0.77 -30.45 18.31
CA TYR A 186 -1.88 -29.93 17.52
C TYR A 186 -2.22 -28.47 17.86
N LEU A 187 -2.30 -28.12 19.15
CA LEU A 187 -2.57 -26.75 19.58
C LEU A 187 -1.45 -25.78 19.17
N LYS A 188 -0.18 -26.22 19.22
CA LYS A 188 0.96 -25.44 18.70
C LYS A 188 0.83 -25.19 17.19
N VAL A 189 0.44 -26.20 16.42
CA VAL A 189 0.20 -26.07 14.96
C VAL A 189 -0.99 -25.14 14.68
N LYS A 190 -2.12 -25.32 15.39
CA LYS A 190 -3.34 -24.50 15.27
C LYS A 190 -3.07 -23.03 15.60
N GLY A 191 -2.20 -22.77 16.57
CA GLY A 191 -1.71 -21.43 16.93
C GLY A 191 -0.61 -20.87 16.02
N GLY A 192 -0.23 -21.56 14.94
CA GLY A 192 0.77 -21.09 13.98
C GLY A 192 2.24 -21.19 14.44
N VAL A 193 2.51 -21.94 15.51
CA VAL A 193 3.86 -22.16 16.04
C VAL A 193 4.57 -23.25 15.23
N ARG A 194 5.84 -23.04 14.89
CA ARG A 194 6.66 -24.04 14.17
C ARG A 194 6.99 -25.22 15.10
N VAL A 195 6.67 -26.43 14.65
CA VAL A 195 6.96 -27.68 15.37
C VAL A 195 8.01 -28.50 14.63
N ASN A 196 8.76 -29.33 15.36
CA ASN A 196 9.78 -30.20 14.78
C ASN A 196 9.16 -31.24 13.84
N ARG A 197 9.92 -31.68 12.83
CA ARG A 197 9.48 -32.65 11.82
C ARG A 197 9.04 -33.98 12.44
N GLY A 198 9.70 -34.42 13.52
CA GLY A 198 9.33 -35.63 14.27
C GLY A 198 7.94 -35.52 14.90
N ASP A 199 7.63 -34.39 15.51
CA ASP A 199 6.35 -34.12 16.17
C ASP A 199 5.21 -33.99 15.14
N MET A 200 5.50 -33.35 14.00
CA MET A 200 4.57 -33.29 12.86
C MET A 200 4.25 -34.69 12.30
N LEU A 201 5.24 -35.58 12.23
CA LEU A 201 5.02 -36.96 11.78
C LEU A 201 4.17 -37.76 12.77
N LYS A 202 4.38 -37.59 14.08
CA LYS A 202 3.55 -38.20 15.14
C LYS A 202 2.11 -37.72 15.01
N LEU A 203 1.90 -36.41 14.91
CA LEU A 203 0.58 -35.81 14.76
C LEU A 203 -0.14 -36.32 13.51
N THR A 204 0.54 -36.31 12.35
CA THR A 204 -0.05 -36.76 11.08
C THR A 204 -0.43 -38.24 11.11
N THR A 205 0.39 -39.07 11.76
CA THR A 205 0.10 -40.51 11.92
C THR A 205 -1.14 -40.74 12.76
N LYS A 206 -1.30 -39.96 13.84
CA LYS A 206 -2.46 -40.06 14.74
C LYS A 206 -3.73 -39.54 14.07
N MET A 207 -3.66 -38.40 13.39
CA MET A 207 -4.79 -37.84 12.62
C MET A 207 -5.29 -38.83 11.56
N ARG A 208 -4.38 -39.50 10.84
CA ARG A 208 -4.75 -40.50 9.84
C ARG A 208 -5.42 -41.74 10.45
N LYS A 209 -5.05 -42.13 11.67
CA LYS A 209 -5.72 -43.22 12.41
C LYS A 209 -7.13 -42.84 12.86
N ILE A 210 -7.32 -41.61 13.33
CA ILE A 210 -8.63 -41.10 13.76
C ILE A 210 -9.57 -41.03 12.55
N LEU A 211 -9.15 -40.34 11.48
CA LEU A 211 -9.96 -40.16 10.28
C LEU A 211 -10.10 -41.42 9.41
N GLY A 212 -9.25 -42.43 9.62
CA GLY A 212 -9.31 -43.72 8.93
C GLY A 212 -10.30 -44.71 9.55
N ASN A 213 -10.74 -44.47 10.78
CA ASN A 213 -11.74 -45.30 11.47
C ASN A 213 -13.20 -44.91 11.14
N ASP A 214 -13.42 -43.78 10.46
CA ASP A 214 -14.76 -43.30 10.07
C ASP A 214 -15.23 -43.81 8.69
N ASN A 215 -14.48 -44.72 8.04
CA ASN A 215 -14.90 -45.42 6.82
C ASN A 215 -15.32 -46.88 7.12
N GLY A 216 -16.14 -47.07 8.16
CA GLY A 216 -16.75 -48.35 8.53
C GLY A 216 -18.23 -48.18 8.84
#